data_AF-A0A5C4WX55-F1
#
_entry.id   AF-A0A5C4WX55-F1
#
_cell.length_a   1.000
_cell.length_b   1.000
_cell.length_c   1.000
_cell.angle_alpha   90.00
_cell.angle_beta   90.00
_cell.angle_gamma   90.00
#
_symmetry.space_group_name_H-M   'P 1'
#
loop_
_entity.id
_entity.type
_entity.pdbx_description
1 polymer ?
#
loop_
_entity_poly.entity_id
_entity_poly.type
_entity_poly.pdbx_seq_one_letter_code
_entity_poly.pdbx_strand_id
1 'polypeptide(L)'
;MRPAPSAATRSPATAAKAAGTGWRHTLADISPRIGVRKTYKLYVGGAFPRSESGRSYPVTSPAGDHLANAALASRKDVRDAVVAARKAFPGWSGRTAYNRGQILYRIAEMMEGRRAQFAEEVAAAEGVSAARAQALVSAAVDRWVYYAGWADKIGQVLGGANPVSGPYFNLSEPEPTGVVGVFAPAGSPLLGLVSVLAPVITSGNTAVLVADERAPLPAVTLAEALATSDLPGGVANILTGRLAELAPPLAGHADVNALDLAGAGGLAAELEALAATTLKRVLRPGADDWNDADPGLSRIRPFLETKTVWHPIGR
;
A
#
# COMPACT_ATOMS: atom_id res chain seq x y z
N MET A 1 -58.86 4.52 65.99
CA MET A 1 -58.49 5.66 66.85
C MET A 1 -58.08 5.12 68.21
N ARG A 2 -56.78 4.96 68.51
CA ARG A 2 -56.26 4.81 69.87
C ARG A 2 -54.86 5.44 69.97
N PRO A 3 -54.55 6.20 71.02
CA PRO A 3 -53.43 7.14 71.03
C PRO A 3 -52.20 6.63 71.79
N ALA A 4 -51.16 7.47 71.68
CA ALA A 4 -49.79 7.48 72.21
C ALA A 4 -49.51 6.88 73.62
N PRO A 5 -48.22 6.75 73.97
CA PRO A 5 -47.63 7.83 74.78
C PRO A 5 -46.21 8.30 74.38
N SER A 6 -45.86 9.43 74.99
CA SER A 6 -44.77 10.38 74.72
C SER A 6 -43.45 10.07 75.44
N ALA A 7 -42.39 10.75 74.97
CA ALA A 7 -40.96 10.67 75.24
C ALA A 7 -40.45 11.30 76.56
N ALA A 8 -39.18 10.97 76.93
CA ALA A 8 -38.20 11.89 77.55
C ALA A 8 -36.73 11.37 77.49
N THR A 9 -35.88 12.08 76.71
CA THR A 9 -34.49 12.56 76.96
C THR A 9 -33.36 11.68 77.56
N ARG A 10 -32.25 11.44 76.83
CA ARG A 10 -30.94 12.18 76.76
C ARG A 10 -29.79 11.31 76.16
N SER A 11 -28.89 11.98 75.43
CA SER A 11 -27.60 11.62 74.75
C SER A 11 -26.84 10.33 75.14
N PRO A 12 -26.04 9.70 74.23
CA PRO A 12 -24.69 10.24 73.94
C PRO A 12 -24.10 10.00 72.52
N ALA A 13 -22.99 10.71 72.26
CA ALA A 13 -21.74 10.27 71.62
C ALA A 13 -21.63 10.07 70.08
N THR A 14 -20.96 11.07 69.48
CA THR A 14 -19.76 10.94 68.61
C THR A 14 -19.86 10.15 67.31
N ALA A 15 -20.26 10.81 66.22
CA ALA A 15 -19.91 10.39 64.86
C ALA A 15 -18.52 10.94 64.49
N ALA A 16 -17.56 10.04 64.32
CA ALA A 16 -16.19 10.35 63.95
C ALA A 16 -16.11 10.98 62.55
N LYS A 17 -15.39 12.11 62.48
CA LYS A 17 -15.03 12.83 61.24
C LYS A 17 -13.89 12.07 60.56
N ALA A 18 -14.19 11.19 59.60
CA ALA A 18 -13.18 10.59 58.76
C ALA A 18 -12.67 11.63 57.75
N ALA A 19 -11.48 12.15 58.02
CA ALA A 19 -10.69 12.95 57.09
C ALA A 19 -10.23 12.05 55.93
N GLY A 20 -11.02 12.00 54.86
CA GLY A 20 -10.58 11.48 53.57
C GLY A 20 -9.80 12.56 52.85
N THR A 21 -8.48 12.54 52.97
CA THR A 21 -7.54 13.33 52.16
C THR A 21 -7.83 13.07 50.69
N GLY A 22 -8.46 14.04 50.04
CA GLY A 22 -8.93 13.94 48.67
C GLY A 22 -7.78 13.92 47.68
N TRP A 23 -7.44 12.73 47.18
CA TRP A 23 -6.81 12.57 45.87
C TRP A 23 -7.89 12.17 44.86
N ARG A 24 -8.79 13.11 44.55
CA ARG A 24 -9.66 12.99 43.38
C ARG A 24 -8.97 13.71 42.23
N HIS A 25 -7.98 13.08 41.60
CA HIS A 25 -7.61 13.48 40.24
C HIS A 25 -8.79 13.09 39.34
N THR A 26 -9.64 14.06 39.01
CA THR A 26 -10.59 13.91 37.92
C THR A 26 -9.81 13.79 36.62
N LEU A 27 -10.29 12.98 35.66
CA LEU A 27 -9.71 12.86 34.31
C LEU A 27 -9.61 14.23 33.57
N ALA A 28 -10.25 15.27 34.12
CA ALA A 28 -10.19 16.66 33.66
C ALA A 28 -8.83 17.34 33.89
N ASP A 29 -7.97 16.80 34.77
CA ASP A 29 -6.65 17.37 35.11
C ASP A 29 -5.49 16.72 34.32
N ILE A 30 -5.80 15.94 33.28
CA ILE A 30 -4.77 15.33 32.43
C ILE A 30 -4.15 16.42 31.57
N SER A 31 -2.87 16.73 31.84
CA SER A 31 -2.06 17.63 31.01
C SER A 31 -2.15 17.24 29.52
N PRO A 32 -2.20 18.22 28.59
CA PRO A 32 -2.32 17.92 27.18
C PRO A 32 -1.18 16.98 26.74
N ARG A 33 -1.54 15.88 26.08
CA ARG A 33 -0.60 14.84 25.66
C ARG A 33 0.46 15.47 24.75
N ILE A 34 1.74 15.26 25.06
CA ILE A 34 2.82 15.68 24.18
C ILE A 34 2.73 14.87 22.88
N GLY A 35 2.66 15.57 21.74
CA GLY A 35 2.65 14.94 20.42
C GLY A 35 3.99 14.29 20.12
N VAL A 36 4.03 12.96 20.01
CA VAL A 36 5.21 12.21 19.57
C VAL A 36 5.12 11.98 18.07
N ARG A 37 5.79 12.83 17.30
CA ARG A 37 5.82 12.73 15.83
C ARG A 37 6.88 11.74 15.38
N LYS A 38 6.51 10.85 14.45
CA LYS A 38 7.42 9.86 13.86
C LYS A 38 8.18 10.46 12.68
N THR A 39 9.39 9.94 12.46
CA THR A 39 10.10 10.07 11.18
C THR A 39 10.09 8.72 10.51
N TYR A 40 9.25 8.58 9.50
CA TYR A 40 9.07 7.34 8.77
C TYR A 40 10.24 7.10 7.80
N LYS A 41 10.49 5.81 7.59
CA LYS A 41 11.57 5.30 6.75
C LYS A 41 11.03 4.82 5.41
N LEU A 42 11.94 4.48 4.49
CA LEU A 42 11.58 3.80 3.25
C LEU A 42 11.21 2.34 3.53
N TYR A 43 10.61 1.65 2.56
CA TYR A 43 10.41 0.21 2.60
C TYR A 43 11.11 -0.44 1.41
N VAL A 44 12.21 -1.13 1.67
CA VAL A 44 13.05 -1.70 0.62
C VAL A 44 13.52 -3.08 1.06
N GLY A 45 13.35 -4.08 0.20
CA GLY A 45 13.83 -5.44 0.49
C GLY A 45 13.16 -6.11 1.70
N GLY A 46 11.93 -5.70 2.06
CA GLY A 46 11.24 -6.21 3.26
C GLY A 46 11.69 -5.56 4.57
N ALA A 47 12.54 -4.53 4.51
CA ALA A 47 13.05 -3.82 5.67
C ALA A 47 12.72 -2.32 5.60
N PHE A 48 12.97 -1.62 6.71
CA PHE A 48 12.76 -0.17 6.84
C PHE A 48 14.10 0.58 6.96
N PRO A 49 14.88 0.75 5.87
CA PRO A 49 16.12 1.51 5.91
C PRO A 49 15.88 3.02 5.93
N ARG A 50 16.85 3.77 6.46
CA ARG A 50 16.89 5.23 6.26
C ARG A 50 17.26 5.51 4.80
N SER A 51 16.77 6.64 4.26
CA SER A 51 17.26 7.18 2.98
C SER A 51 18.77 7.36 3.06
N GLU A 52 19.47 6.98 2.00
CA GLU A 52 20.92 7.13 1.92
C GLU A 52 21.37 8.59 2.07
N SER A 53 20.57 9.53 1.56
CA SER A 53 20.84 10.96 1.72
C SER A 53 20.64 11.49 3.14
N GLY A 54 20.02 10.71 4.04
CA GLY A 54 19.64 11.13 5.39
C GLY A 54 18.56 12.22 5.45
N ARG A 55 18.10 12.72 4.30
CA ARG A 55 17.09 13.78 4.20
C ARG A 55 15.71 13.27 4.61
N SER A 56 14.93 14.17 5.20
CA SER A 56 13.51 13.98 5.46
C SER A 56 12.75 15.26 5.14
N TYR A 57 11.44 15.15 4.97
CA TYR A 57 10.56 16.30 4.76
C TYR A 57 9.32 16.20 5.66
N PRO A 58 8.78 17.35 6.11
CA PRO A 58 7.56 17.37 6.89
C PRO A 58 6.37 16.99 6.00
N VAL A 59 5.51 16.13 6.52
CA VAL A 59 4.21 15.79 5.94
C VAL A 59 3.16 16.58 6.69
N THR A 60 2.37 17.36 5.97
CA THR A 60 1.36 18.26 6.53
C THR A 60 -0.04 17.89 6.06
N SER A 61 -1.05 18.14 6.88
CA SER A 61 -2.44 18.13 6.44
C SER A 61 -2.68 19.25 5.40
N PRO A 62 -3.79 19.22 4.64
CA PRO A 62 -4.23 20.33 3.81
C PRO A 62 -4.41 21.65 4.59
N ALA A 63 -4.65 21.57 5.91
CA ALA A 63 -4.73 22.73 6.81
C ALA A 63 -3.35 23.24 7.27
N GLY A 64 -2.26 22.55 6.92
CA GLY A 64 -0.89 22.91 7.28
C GLY A 64 -0.38 22.27 8.58
N ASP A 65 -1.17 21.43 9.23
CA ASP A 65 -0.76 20.76 10.48
C ASP A 65 0.33 19.73 10.20
N HIS A 66 1.43 19.81 10.93
CA HIS A 66 2.50 18.82 10.81
C HIS A 66 2.06 17.48 11.42
N LEU A 67 1.95 16.47 10.55
CA LEU A 67 1.52 15.11 10.89
C LEU A 67 2.71 14.23 11.29
N ALA A 68 3.72 14.15 10.42
CA ALA A 68 4.93 13.35 10.63
C ALA A 68 6.05 13.83 9.69
N ASN A 69 7.24 13.24 9.79
CA ASN A 69 8.28 13.37 8.76
C ASN A 69 8.34 12.09 7.93
N ALA A 70 8.58 12.22 6.63
CA ALA A 70 8.88 11.11 5.73
C ALA A 70 10.31 11.20 5.23
N ALA A 71 10.94 10.05 4.98
CA ALA A 71 12.25 10.01 4.34
C ALA A 71 12.17 10.63 2.94
N LEU A 72 13.14 11.48 2.60
CA LEU A 72 13.28 12.01 1.25
C LEU A 72 14.25 11.10 0.51
N ALA A 73 13.73 10.13 -0.23
CA ALA A 73 14.54 9.20 -1.00
C ALA A 73 15.42 9.93 -2.02
N SER A 74 16.55 9.31 -2.33
CA SER A 74 17.53 9.75 -3.31
C SER A 74 17.51 8.85 -4.54
N ARG A 75 18.25 9.25 -5.58
CA ARG A 75 18.56 8.38 -6.72
C ARG A 75 19.21 7.06 -6.30
N LYS A 76 20.02 7.07 -5.23
CA LYS A 76 20.66 5.86 -4.71
C LYS A 76 19.64 4.89 -4.11
N ASP A 77 18.64 5.41 -3.39
CA ASP A 77 17.57 4.58 -2.82
C ASP A 77 16.71 3.94 -3.92
N VAL A 78 16.46 4.65 -5.04
CA VAL A 78 15.81 4.08 -6.24
C VAL A 78 16.59 2.87 -6.76
N ARG A 79 17.91 3.02 -6.95
CA ARG A 79 18.77 1.92 -7.41
C ARG A 79 18.75 0.74 -6.43
N ASP A 80 18.84 1.00 -5.14
CA ASP A 80 18.84 -0.06 -4.12
C ASP A 80 17.48 -0.79 -4.07
N ALA A 81 16.36 -0.08 -4.29
CA ALA A 81 15.03 -0.66 -4.45
C ALA A 81 14.88 -1.52 -5.72
N VAL A 82 15.42 -1.06 -6.86
CA VAL A 82 15.43 -1.85 -8.10
C VAL A 82 16.26 -3.12 -7.94
N VAL A 83 17.42 -3.06 -7.27
CA VAL A 83 18.24 -4.23 -6.97
C VAL A 83 17.47 -5.22 -6.09
N ALA A 84 16.76 -4.74 -5.06
CA ALA A 84 15.93 -5.59 -4.22
C ALA A 84 14.78 -6.25 -5.00
N ALA A 85 14.08 -5.50 -5.85
CA ALA A 85 13.03 -6.01 -6.71
C ALA A 85 13.53 -7.07 -7.69
N ARG A 86 14.63 -6.78 -8.39
CA ARG A 86 15.26 -7.72 -9.32
C ARG A 86 15.69 -9.01 -8.64
N LYS A 87 16.26 -8.93 -7.44
CA LYS A 87 16.66 -10.10 -6.65
C LYS A 87 15.45 -10.94 -6.22
N ALA A 88 14.34 -10.31 -5.87
CA ALA A 88 13.12 -10.99 -5.43
C ALA A 88 12.36 -11.66 -6.60
N PHE A 89 12.48 -11.12 -7.81
CA PHE A 89 11.66 -11.52 -8.95
C PHE A 89 11.65 -13.03 -9.25
N PRO A 90 12.79 -13.74 -9.42
CA PRO A 90 12.76 -15.17 -9.74
C PRO A 90 12.04 -16.02 -8.69
N GLY A 91 12.22 -15.67 -7.41
CA GLY A 91 11.57 -16.36 -6.30
C GLY A 91 10.08 -16.08 -6.21
N TRP A 92 9.63 -14.87 -6.58
CA TRP A 92 8.23 -14.48 -6.55
C TRP A 92 7.44 -14.98 -7.77
N SER A 93 7.99 -14.81 -8.98
CA SER A 93 7.38 -15.29 -10.21
C SER A 93 7.29 -16.82 -10.25
N GLY A 94 8.25 -17.52 -9.63
CA GLY A 94 8.26 -18.97 -9.49
C GLY A 94 7.30 -19.53 -8.42
N ARG A 95 6.65 -18.69 -7.60
CA ARG A 95 5.62 -19.18 -6.66
C ARG A 95 4.38 -19.65 -7.43
N THR A 96 3.68 -20.64 -6.88
CA THR A 96 2.36 -21.02 -7.39
C THR A 96 1.40 -19.83 -7.29
N ALA A 97 0.45 -19.75 -8.23
CA ALA A 97 -0.60 -18.75 -8.21
C ALA A 97 -1.39 -18.74 -6.88
N TYR A 98 -1.69 -19.93 -6.35
CA TYR A 98 -2.32 -20.10 -5.04
C TYR A 98 -1.50 -19.43 -3.92
N ASN A 99 -0.19 -19.67 -3.84
CA ASN A 99 0.67 -19.08 -2.82
C ASN A 99 0.73 -17.56 -2.92
N ARG A 100 0.72 -17.00 -4.14
CA ARG A 100 0.62 -15.54 -4.33
C ARG A 100 -0.71 -15.02 -3.82
N GLY A 101 -1.83 -15.66 -4.19
CA GLY A 101 -3.17 -15.29 -3.73
C GLY A 101 -3.29 -15.29 -2.20
N GLN A 102 -2.78 -16.32 -1.52
CA GLN A 102 -2.80 -16.39 -0.05
C GLN A 102 -2.07 -15.22 0.61
N ILE A 103 -0.91 -14.83 0.09
CA ILE A 103 -0.17 -13.67 0.60
C ILE A 103 -0.94 -12.37 0.39
N LEU A 104 -1.62 -12.22 -0.76
CA LEU A 104 -2.43 -11.03 -1.01
C LEU A 104 -3.68 -10.96 -0.11
N TYR A 105 -4.31 -12.09 0.18
CA TYR A 105 -5.34 -12.16 1.23
C TYR A 105 -4.79 -11.76 2.60
N ARG A 106 -3.58 -12.22 2.93
CA ARG A 106 -2.92 -11.85 4.19
C ARG A 106 -2.66 -10.34 4.28
N ILE A 107 -2.30 -9.69 3.16
CA ILE A 107 -2.17 -8.22 3.09
C ILE A 107 -3.50 -7.54 3.43
N ALA A 108 -4.61 -8.03 2.86
CA ALA A 108 -5.94 -7.51 3.18
C ALA A 108 -6.27 -7.64 4.67
N GLU A 109 -5.99 -8.80 5.28
CA GLU A 109 -6.17 -9.03 6.72
C GLU A 109 -5.34 -8.06 7.58
N MET A 110 -4.07 -7.84 7.20
CA MET A 110 -3.18 -6.94 7.93
C MET A 110 -3.60 -5.48 7.80
N MET A 111 -4.18 -5.10 6.66
CA MET A 111 -4.78 -3.79 6.48
C MET A 111 -6.05 -3.62 7.31
N GLU A 112 -6.92 -4.63 7.34
CA GLU A 112 -8.15 -4.60 8.14
C GLU A 112 -7.85 -4.44 9.64
N GLY A 113 -6.83 -5.14 10.14
CA GLY A 113 -6.35 -4.97 11.52
C GLY A 113 -5.82 -3.56 11.85
N ARG A 114 -5.43 -2.78 10.84
CA ARG A 114 -4.91 -1.39 10.96
C ARG A 114 -5.89 -0.34 10.44
N ARG A 115 -7.14 -0.71 10.20
CA ARG A 115 -8.17 0.12 9.56
C ARG A 115 -8.30 1.52 10.17
N ALA A 116 -8.30 1.63 11.50
CA ALA A 116 -8.43 2.93 12.17
C ALA A 116 -7.29 3.89 11.80
N GLN A 117 -6.05 3.39 11.79
CA GLN A 117 -4.88 4.18 11.39
C GLN A 117 -4.98 4.63 9.92
N PHE A 118 -5.34 3.72 9.01
CA PHE A 118 -5.53 4.08 7.61
C PHE A 118 -6.64 5.12 7.42
N ALA A 119 -7.75 5.00 8.13
CA ALA A 119 -8.86 5.94 8.00
C ALA A 119 -8.48 7.35 8.50
N GLU A 120 -7.71 7.45 9.59
CA GLU A 120 -7.17 8.72 10.06
C GLU A 120 -6.20 9.35 9.03
N GLU A 121 -5.27 8.56 8.49
CA GLU A 121 -4.30 9.04 7.52
C GLU A 121 -4.95 9.44 6.18
N VAL A 122 -5.95 8.70 5.71
CA VAL A 122 -6.72 9.02 4.49
C VAL A 122 -7.58 10.26 4.70
N ALA A 123 -8.28 10.38 5.84
CA ALA A 123 -9.07 11.56 6.16
C ALA A 123 -8.19 12.82 6.20
N ALA A 124 -7.01 12.72 6.83
CA ALA A 124 -6.06 13.81 6.92
C ALA A 124 -5.45 14.17 5.55
N ALA A 125 -5.16 13.18 4.70
CA ALA A 125 -4.53 13.40 3.41
C ALA A 125 -5.49 13.97 2.36
N GLU A 126 -6.70 13.41 2.24
CA GLU A 126 -7.68 13.81 1.22
C GLU A 126 -8.59 14.96 1.71
N GLY A 127 -8.59 15.28 3.01
CA GLY A 127 -9.49 16.28 3.58
C GLY A 127 -10.95 15.86 3.57
N VAL A 128 -11.22 14.55 3.67
CA VAL A 128 -12.57 13.96 3.60
C VAL A 128 -13.13 13.64 4.98
N SER A 129 -14.45 13.42 5.06
CA SER A 129 -15.10 13.02 6.32
C SER A 129 -14.61 11.64 6.79
N ALA A 130 -14.68 11.39 8.10
CA ALA A 130 -14.33 10.09 8.67
C ALA A 130 -15.11 8.93 8.02
N ALA A 131 -16.40 9.13 7.74
CA ALA A 131 -17.22 8.13 7.05
C ALA A 131 -16.71 7.85 5.62
N ARG A 132 -16.31 8.88 4.87
CA ARG A 132 -15.74 8.71 3.53
C ARG A 132 -14.38 8.04 3.59
N ALA A 133 -13.51 8.41 4.53
CA ALA A 133 -12.22 7.76 4.72
C ALA A 133 -12.39 6.27 5.04
N GLN A 134 -13.34 5.91 5.93
CA GLN A 134 -13.66 4.52 6.22
C GLN A 134 -14.12 3.75 4.97
N ALA A 135 -14.94 4.36 4.11
CA ALA A 135 -15.36 3.76 2.85
C ALA A 135 -14.19 3.53 1.88
N LEU A 136 -13.26 4.49 1.79
CA LEU A 136 -12.04 4.36 0.97
C LEU A 136 -11.11 3.27 1.47
N VAL A 137 -10.97 3.11 2.79
CA VAL A 137 -10.20 2.00 3.39
C VAL A 137 -10.87 0.66 3.09
N SER A 138 -12.20 0.55 3.21
CA SER A 138 -12.95 -0.65 2.78
C SER A 138 -12.64 -1.00 1.34
N ALA A 139 -12.80 -0.03 0.43
CA ALA A 139 -12.54 -0.26 -0.98
C ALA A 139 -11.09 -0.70 -1.25
N ALA A 140 -10.11 -0.18 -0.49
CA ALA A 140 -8.71 -0.58 -0.64
C ALA A 140 -8.45 -2.02 -0.15
N VAL A 141 -9.08 -2.42 0.96
CA VAL A 141 -9.02 -3.81 1.46
C VAL A 141 -9.70 -4.76 0.48
N ASP A 142 -10.90 -4.40 0.01
CA ASP A 142 -11.64 -5.17 -0.99
C ASP A 142 -10.86 -5.29 -2.31
N ARG A 143 -10.07 -4.26 -2.66
CA ARG A 143 -9.21 -4.30 -3.85
C ARG A 143 -8.08 -5.32 -3.73
N TRP A 144 -7.51 -5.50 -2.54
CA TRP A 144 -6.56 -6.59 -2.28
C TRP A 144 -7.23 -7.95 -2.40
N VAL A 145 -8.43 -8.11 -1.83
CA VAL A 145 -9.24 -9.33 -1.92
C VAL A 145 -9.56 -9.67 -3.38
N TYR A 146 -9.98 -8.67 -4.16
CA TYR A 146 -10.27 -8.79 -5.58
C TYR A 146 -9.05 -9.33 -6.35
N TYR A 147 -7.89 -8.67 -6.18
CA TYR A 147 -6.68 -9.07 -6.88
C TYR A 147 -6.05 -10.37 -6.34
N ALA A 148 -6.27 -10.73 -5.07
CA ALA A 148 -5.92 -12.04 -4.55
C ALA A 148 -6.70 -13.15 -5.29
N GLY A 149 -8.00 -12.92 -5.51
CA GLY A 149 -8.88 -13.83 -6.26
C GLY A 149 -8.50 -14.00 -7.73
N TRP A 150 -7.75 -13.07 -8.32
CA TRP A 150 -7.26 -13.17 -9.69
C TRP A 150 -5.98 -13.99 -9.85
N ALA A 151 -5.22 -14.24 -8.78
CA ALA A 151 -3.87 -14.81 -8.86
C ALA A 151 -3.79 -16.11 -9.65
N ASP A 152 -4.83 -16.97 -9.57
CA ASP A 152 -4.94 -18.28 -10.23
C ASP A 152 -5.83 -18.29 -11.49
N LYS A 153 -6.36 -17.14 -11.91
CA LYS A 153 -7.26 -17.01 -13.07
C LYS A 153 -6.62 -16.30 -14.26
N ILE A 154 -5.48 -15.63 -14.05
CA ILE A 154 -4.78 -14.88 -15.11
C ILE A 154 -4.45 -15.75 -16.32
N GLY A 155 -3.82 -16.92 -16.10
CA GLY A 155 -3.45 -17.85 -17.18
C GLY A 155 -4.67 -18.35 -17.95
N GLN A 156 -5.76 -18.65 -17.26
CA GLN A 156 -7.01 -19.12 -17.88
C GLN A 156 -7.67 -18.06 -18.77
N VAL A 157 -7.61 -16.78 -18.38
CA VAL A 157 -8.31 -15.70 -19.11
C VAL A 157 -7.43 -15.04 -20.18
N LEU A 158 -6.12 -14.93 -19.96
CA LEU A 158 -5.20 -14.25 -20.88
C LEU A 158 -4.31 -15.21 -21.69
N GLY A 159 -4.27 -16.49 -21.32
CA GLY A 159 -3.60 -17.53 -22.08
C GLY A 159 -4.54 -18.26 -23.04
N GLY A 160 -4.02 -19.26 -23.74
CA GLY A 160 -4.83 -20.09 -24.62
C GLY A 160 -4.06 -21.15 -25.41
N ALA A 161 -4.80 -22.17 -25.85
CA ALA A 161 -4.31 -23.10 -26.87
C ALA A 161 -4.57 -22.51 -28.26
N ASN A 162 -3.53 -22.48 -29.10
CA ASN A 162 -3.59 -21.92 -30.44
C ASN A 162 -3.76 -23.05 -31.46
N PRO A 163 -4.81 -23.03 -32.30
CA PRO A 163 -4.98 -24.02 -33.34
C PRO A 163 -3.92 -23.81 -34.43
N VAL A 164 -3.16 -24.86 -34.74
CA VAL A 164 -2.09 -24.82 -35.76
C VAL A 164 -2.19 -26.01 -36.70
N SER A 165 -1.83 -25.78 -37.97
CA SER A 165 -1.70 -26.85 -38.96
C SER A 165 -0.37 -27.58 -38.74
N GLY A 166 -0.39 -28.66 -37.96
CA GLY A 166 0.79 -29.48 -37.68
C GLY A 166 0.61 -30.33 -36.42
N PRO A 167 1.48 -31.34 -36.20
CA PRO A 167 1.41 -32.20 -35.02
C PRO A 167 2.04 -31.50 -33.80
N TYR A 168 1.47 -30.35 -33.39
CA TYR A 168 1.96 -29.57 -32.26
C TYR A 168 0.83 -29.16 -31.32
N PHE A 169 1.07 -29.26 -30.02
CA PHE A 169 0.38 -28.43 -29.05
C PHE A 169 1.05 -27.07 -29.02
N ASN A 170 0.28 -26.04 -29.34
CA ASN A 170 0.74 -24.67 -29.31
C ASN A 170 -0.01 -23.94 -28.18
N LEU A 171 0.72 -23.50 -27.17
CA LEU A 171 0.15 -22.89 -25.97
C LEU A 171 0.77 -21.51 -25.74
N SER A 172 -0.05 -20.48 -25.62
CA SER A 172 0.35 -19.14 -25.24
C SER A 172 0.00 -18.90 -23.76
N GLU A 173 1.01 -18.64 -22.94
CA GLU A 173 0.85 -18.38 -21.50
C GLU A 173 1.31 -16.96 -21.16
N PRO A 174 0.55 -16.21 -20.34
CA PRO A 174 1.03 -14.95 -19.79
C PRO A 174 2.13 -15.17 -18.74
N GLU A 175 3.29 -14.53 -18.93
CA GLU A 175 4.39 -14.51 -17.96
C GLU A 175 4.62 -13.08 -17.43
N PRO A 176 4.97 -12.88 -16.15
CA PRO A 176 5.27 -11.55 -15.64
C PRO A 176 6.51 -10.95 -16.33
N THR A 177 6.42 -9.66 -16.69
CA THR A 177 7.49 -8.94 -17.39
C THR A 177 8.75 -8.72 -16.53
N GLY A 178 8.62 -8.65 -15.20
CA GLY A 178 9.76 -8.52 -14.28
C GLY A 178 9.58 -7.49 -13.18
N VAL A 179 10.42 -6.45 -13.20
CA VAL A 179 10.39 -5.32 -12.27
C VAL A 179 9.55 -4.20 -12.88
N VAL A 180 8.55 -3.70 -12.15
CA VAL A 180 7.68 -2.62 -12.59
C VAL A 180 7.91 -1.39 -11.72
N GLY A 181 8.19 -0.24 -12.35
CA GLY A 181 8.18 1.06 -11.69
C GLY A 181 6.74 1.59 -11.62
N VAL A 182 6.28 1.95 -10.42
CA VAL A 182 4.89 2.36 -10.19
C VAL A 182 4.87 3.75 -9.55
N PHE A 183 4.07 4.66 -10.09
CA PHE A 183 3.87 5.99 -9.51
C PHE A 183 2.47 6.08 -8.91
N ALA A 184 2.38 6.29 -7.60
CA ALA A 184 1.09 6.36 -6.91
C ALA A 184 0.29 7.59 -7.37
N PRO A 185 -1.00 7.43 -7.70
CA PRO A 185 -1.84 8.53 -8.18
C PRO A 185 -2.02 9.60 -7.10
N ALA A 186 -1.84 10.86 -7.49
CA ALA A 186 -2.08 11.99 -6.60
C ALA A 186 -3.57 12.08 -6.21
N GLY A 187 -3.85 12.39 -4.95
CA GLY A 187 -5.22 12.54 -4.46
C GLY A 187 -5.98 11.24 -4.16
N SER A 188 -5.36 10.07 -4.36
CA SER A 188 -5.86 8.79 -3.84
C SER A 188 -4.73 8.00 -3.18
N PRO A 189 -4.20 8.49 -2.04
CA PRO A 189 -2.97 7.98 -1.41
C PRO A 189 -3.07 6.55 -0.88
N LEU A 190 -4.29 6.01 -0.71
CA LEU A 190 -4.50 4.61 -0.34
C LEU A 190 -5.16 3.80 -1.45
N LEU A 191 -6.41 4.11 -1.83
CA LEU A 191 -7.16 3.29 -2.77
C LEU A 191 -6.47 3.23 -4.13
N GLY A 192 -6.14 4.39 -4.72
CA GLY A 192 -5.39 4.44 -5.98
C GLY A 192 -4.01 3.79 -5.89
N LEU A 193 -3.29 3.99 -4.78
CA LEU A 193 -2.01 3.32 -4.53
C LEU A 193 -2.14 1.79 -4.56
N VAL A 194 -3.11 1.22 -3.83
CA VAL A 194 -3.37 -0.23 -3.83
C VAL A 194 -3.79 -0.69 -5.22
N SER A 195 -4.60 0.11 -5.92
CA SER A 195 -5.11 -0.18 -7.26
C SER A 195 -4.03 -0.34 -8.31
N VAL A 196 -2.86 0.28 -8.13
CA VAL A 196 -1.71 0.15 -9.04
C VAL A 196 -0.67 -0.86 -8.56
N LEU A 197 -0.53 -1.05 -7.24
CA LEU A 197 0.46 -1.98 -6.67
C LEU A 197 -0.01 -3.43 -6.68
N ALA A 198 -1.23 -3.70 -6.21
CA ALA A 198 -1.79 -5.04 -6.11
C ALA A 198 -1.74 -5.83 -7.44
N PRO A 199 -2.23 -5.30 -8.59
CA PRO A 199 -2.25 -6.07 -9.83
C PRO A 199 -0.85 -6.41 -10.36
N VAL A 200 0.13 -5.55 -10.11
CA VAL A 200 1.54 -5.80 -10.44
C VAL A 200 2.02 -7.03 -9.68
N ILE A 201 1.86 -7.08 -8.35
CA ILE A 201 2.40 -8.20 -7.58
C ILE A 201 1.55 -9.48 -7.71
N THR A 202 0.24 -9.39 -7.95
CA THR A 202 -0.63 -10.55 -8.24
C THR A 202 -0.13 -11.37 -9.41
N SER A 203 0.29 -10.69 -10.48
CA SER A 203 0.75 -11.31 -11.72
C SER A 203 2.13 -11.97 -11.61
N GLY A 204 2.81 -11.84 -10.46
CA GLY A 204 4.16 -12.38 -10.26
C GLY A 204 5.27 -11.39 -10.60
N ASN A 205 4.94 -10.14 -10.93
CA ASN A 205 5.92 -9.06 -11.04
C ASN A 205 6.38 -8.59 -9.64
N THR A 206 7.49 -7.87 -9.62
CA THR A 206 7.95 -7.11 -8.45
C THR A 206 7.83 -5.62 -8.72
N ALA A 207 7.67 -4.82 -7.67
CA ALA A 207 7.35 -3.39 -7.80
C ALA A 207 8.36 -2.51 -7.06
N VAL A 208 8.71 -1.38 -7.69
CA VAL A 208 9.29 -0.21 -7.04
C VAL A 208 8.29 0.92 -7.17
N LEU A 209 7.65 1.27 -6.06
CA LEU A 209 6.58 2.26 -5.98
C LEU A 209 7.10 3.57 -5.40
N VAL A 210 6.82 4.68 -6.08
CA VAL A 210 7.00 6.04 -5.57
C VAL A 210 5.65 6.52 -5.06
N ALA A 211 5.56 6.80 -3.76
CA ALA A 211 4.36 7.31 -3.10
C ALA A 211 4.06 8.76 -3.49
N ASP A 212 2.82 9.20 -3.29
CA ASP A 212 2.46 10.62 -3.42
C ASP A 212 3.28 11.45 -2.42
N GLU A 213 4.03 12.43 -2.94
CA GLU A 213 4.87 13.33 -2.15
C GLU A 213 4.06 14.04 -1.06
N ARG A 214 2.82 14.45 -1.37
CA ARG A 214 1.96 15.25 -0.48
C ARG A 214 1.28 14.42 0.60
N ALA A 215 1.01 13.15 0.29
CA ALA A 215 0.24 12.25 1.16
C ALA A 215 0.90 10.86 1.29
N PRO A 216 2.15 10.77 1.80
CA PRO A 216 2.88 9.51 1.83
C PRO A 216 2.48 8.57 2.96
N LEU A 217 1.74 9.03 3.98
CA LEU A 217 1.51 8.25 5.21
C LEU A 217 0.76 6.93 4.97
N PRO A 218 -0.35 6.90 4.18
CA PRO A 218 -0.99 5.63 3.87
C PRO A 218 -0.06 4.63 3.15
N ALA A 219 0.87 5.10 2.30
CA ALA A 219 1.86 4.24 1.66
C ALA A 219 2.84 3.64 2.66
N VAL A 220 3.26 4.42 3.66
CA VAL A 220 4.14 3.96 4.73
C VAL A 220 3.43 2.94 5.63
N THR A 221 2.18 3.20 6.01
CA THR A 221 1.40 2.25 6.81
C THR A 221 1.11 0.97 6.03
N LEU A 222 0.88 1.08 4.71
CA LEU A 222 0.81 -0.08 3.83
C LEU A 222 2.13 -0.86 3.86
N ALA A 223 3.29 -0.22 3.82
CA ALA A 223 4.57 -0.91 3.92
C ALA A 223 4.70 -1.75 5.21
N GLU A 224 4.20 -1.26 6.35
CA GLU A 224 4.15 -2.02 7.59
C GLU A 224 3.20 -3.24 7.50
N ALA A 225 2.06 -3.09 6.82
CA ALA A 225 1.17 -4.21 6.53
C ALA A 225 1.84 -5.24 5.62
N LEU A 226 2.49 -4.82 4.53
CA LEU A 226 3.23 -5.70 3.61
C LEU A 226 4.32 -6.49 4.35
N ALA A 227 5.10 -5.83 5.21
CA ALA A 227 6.17 -6.45 5.99
C ALA A 227 5.67 -7.51 6.99
N THR A 228 4.40 -7.45 7.38
CA THR A 228 3.77 -8.37 8.34
C THR A 228 2.82 -9.38 7.67
N SER A 229 2.84 -9.45 6.33
CA SER A 229 1.95 -10.30 5.54
C SER A 229 2.67 -11.46 4.84
N ASP A 230 3.86 -11.84 5.30
CA ASP A 230 4.70 -12.89 4.69
C ASP A 230 5.09 -12.63 3.23
N LEU A 231 4.95 -11.38 2.78
CA LEU A 231 5.41 -10.96 1.46
C LEU A 231 6.94 -11.04 1.41
N PRO A 232 7.54 -11.78 0.46
CA PRO A 232 8.99 -11.87 0.37
C PRO A 232 9.63 -10.49 0.19
N GLY A 233 10.72 -10.25 0.92
CA GLY A 233 11.45 -8.99 0.85
C GLY A 233 11.84 -8.66 -0.59
N GLY A 234 11.48 -7.46 -1.03
CA GLY A 234 11.77 -6.96 -2.38
C GLY A 234 10.62 -7.11 -3.38
N VAL A 235 9.57 -7.89 -3.09
CA VAL A 235 8.42 -8.00 -4.01
C VAL A 235 7.70 -6.67 -4.19
N ALA A 236 7.54 -5.91 -3.11
CA ALA A 236 7.13 -4.53 -3.13
C ALA A 236 8.17 -3.68 -2.40
N ASN A 237 8.54 -2.55 -2.99
CA ASN A 237 9.46 -1.57 -2.41
C ASN A 237 8.78 -0.21 -2.53
N ILE A 238 8.64 0.53 -1.42
CA ILE A 238 7.91 1.79 -1.36
C ILE A 238 8.89 2.90 -0.99
N LEU A 239 8.97 3.91 -1.85
CA LEU A 239 9.82 5.08 -1.71
C LEU A 239 8.95 6.31 -1.49
N THR A 240 9.31 7.12 -0.48
CA THR A 240 8.75 8.45 -0.26
C THR A 240 9.73 9.50 -0.74
N GLY A 241 9.25 10.61 -1.29
CA GLY A 241 10.09 11.72 -1.71
C GLY A 241 9.54 12.46 -2.93
N ARG A 242 10.40 13.29 -3.54
CA ARG A 242 10.02 14.13 -4.67
C ARG A 242 9.90 13.32 -5.95
N LEU A 243 8.72 13.36 -6.56
CA LEU A 243 8.48 12.64 -7.82
C LEU A 243 9.51 13.03 -8.90
N ALA A 244 9.84 14.32 -9.00
CA ALA A 244 10.84 14.83 -9.95
C ALA A 244 12.27 14.32 -9.70
N GLU A 245 12.62 13.91 -8.47
CA GLU A 245 13.94 13.35 -8.16
C GLU A 245 13.98 11.83 -8.37
N LEU A 246 12.84 11.13 -8.19
CA LEU A 246 12.77 9.68 -8.15
C LEU A 246 12.30 9.05 -9.47
N ALA A 247 11.42 9.72 -10.21
CA ALA A 247 10.80 9.16 -11.40
C ALA A 247 11.76 9.02 -12.60
N PRO A 248 12.56 10.05 -12.98
CA PRO A 248 13.50 9.91 -14.08
C PRO A 248 14.53 8.78 -13.90
N PRO A 249 15.22 8.63 -12.75
CA PRO A 249 16.17 7.54 -12.59
C PRO A 249 15.49 6.17 -12.52
N LEU A 250 14.23 6.07 -12.09
CA LEU A 250 13.48 4.81 -12.13
C LEU A 250 13.08 4.44 -13.57
N ALA A 251 12.55 5.41 -14.33
CA ALA A 251 12.10 5.20 -15.71
C ALA A 251 13.25 4.80 -16.66
N GLY A 252 14.43 5.42 -16.50
CA GLY A 252 15.61 5.11 -17.29
C GLY A 252 16.42 3.90 -16.82
N HIS A 253 16.05 3.22 -15.74
CA HIS A 253 16.88 2.16 -15.16
C HIS A 253 16.83 0.86 -15.99
N ALA A 254 17.96 0.34 -16.47
CA ALA A 254 18.01 -0.85 -17.33
C ALA A 254 17.31 -2.09 -16.73
N ASP A 255 17.45 -2.33 -15.42
CA ASP A 255 16.80 -3.45 -14.73
C ASP A 255 15.29 -3.28 -14.44
N VAL A 256 14.64 -2.21 -14.90
CA VAL A 256 13.16 -2.08 -14.84
C VAL A 256 12.58 -2.58 -16.17
N ASN A 257 11.50 -3.36 -16.15
CA ASN A 257 10.89 -3.93 -17.36
C ASN A 257 9.67 -3.15 -17.84
N ALA A 258 8.94 -2.52 -16.92
CA ALA A 258 7.76 -1.75 -17.25
C ALA A 258 7.50 -0.58 -16.31
N LEU A 259 6.65 0.35 -16.72
CA LEU A 259 6.21 1.49 -15.92
C LEU A 259 4.67 1.60 -15.88
N ASP A 260 4.11 1.83 -14.70
CA ASP A 260 2.74 2.36 -14.52
C ASP A 260 2.82 3.85 -14.20
N LEU A 261 2.34 4.68 -15.13
CA LEU A 261 2.41 6.14 -15.07
C LEU A 261 1.17 6.82 -14.47
N ALA A 262 0.30 6.08 -13.75
CA ALA A 262 -0.91 6.65 -13.13
C ALA A 262 -0.64 7.91 -12.29
N GLY A 263 0.45 7.92 -11.52
CA GLY A 263 0.89 9.04 -10.69
C GLY A 263 1.96 9.94 -11.30
N ALA A 264 2.30 9.79 -12.58
CA ALA A 264 3.42 10.53 -13.18
C ALA A 264 3.10 12.01 -13.46
N GLY A 265 1.81 12.38 -13.54
CA GLY A 265 1.37 13.75 -13.78
C GLY A 265 2.03 14.39 -15.00
N GLY A 266 2.59 15.60 -14.82
CA GLY A 266 3.26 16.35 -15.89
C GLY A 266 4.55 15.70 -16.40
N LEU A 267 5.13 14.72 -15.71
CA LEU A 267 6.36 14.05 -16.12
C LEU A 267 6.13 12.90 -17.10
N ALA A 268 4.89 12.46 -17.31
CA ALA A 268 4.60 11.22 -18.04
C ALA A 268 5.27 11.14 -19.43
N ALA A 269 5.29 12.24 -20.21
CA ALA A 269 5.94 12.26 -21.52
C ALA A 269 7.47 12.12 -21.44
N GLU A 270 8.10 12.72 -20.43
CA GLU A 270 9.55 12.55 -20.18
C GLU A 270 9.87 11.11 -19.78
N LEU A 271 9.04 10.51 -18.91
CA LEU A 271 9.24 9.14 -18.45
C LEU A 271 9.03 8.12 -19.58
N GLU A 272 8.10 8.36 -20.50
CA GLU A 272 7.94 7.57 -21.74
C GLU A 272 9.20 7.64 -22.61
N ALA A 273 9.75 8.83 -22.80
CA ALA A 273 10.98 9.01 -23.57
C ALA A 273 12.18 8.27 -22.93
N LEU A 274 12.30 8.31 -21.60
CA LEU A 274 13.31 7.56 -20.86
C LEU A 274 13.09 6.05 -20.96
N ALA A 275 11.84 5.58 -20.83
CA ALA A 275 11.48 4.17 -20.97
C ALA A 275 11.84 3.61 -22.37
N ALA A 276 11.67 4.42 -23.42
CA ALA A 276 12.00 4.06 -24.79
C ALA A 276 13.49 3.74 -25.00
N THR A 277 14.40 4.33 -24.20
CA THR A 277 15.85 4.06 -24.29
C THR A 277 16.23 2.59 -24.02
N THR A 278 15.33 1.85 -23.38
CA THR A 278 15.49 0.43 -23.06
C THR A 278 14.27 -0.40 -23.48
N LEU A 279 13.41 0.18 -24.32
CA LEU A 279 12.20 -0.44 -24.86
C LEU A 279 11.28 -1.07 -23.79
N LYS A 280 11.17 -0.43 -22.62
CA LYS A 280 10.29 -0.90 -21.55
C LYS A 280 8.83 -0.77 -21.95
N ARG A 281 7.99 -1.62 -21.36
CA ARG A 281 6.53 -1.48 -21.48
C ARG A 281 6.06 -0.30 -20.65
N VAL A 282 5.09 0.45 -21.16
CA VAL A 282 4.55 1.62 -20.46
C VAL A 282 3.04 1.57 -20.48
N LEU A 283 2.44 1.68 -19.30
CA LEU A 283 1.02 1.98 -19.14
C LEU A 283 0.89 3.45 -18.76
N ARG A 284 0.34 4.26 -19.69
CA ARG A 284 -0.15 5.60 -19.39
C ARG A 284 -1.68 5.55 -19.33
N PRO A 285 -2.27 5.43 -18.14
CA PRO A 285 -3.72 5.39 -18.04
C PRO A 285 -4.35 6.76 -18.30
N GLY A 286 -5.63 6.76 -18.63
CA GLY A 286 -6.45 7.97 -18.69
C GLY A 286 -6.88 8.42 -17.28
N ALA A 287 -8.05 9.03 -17.17
CA ALA A 287 -8.67 9.29 -15.88
C ALA A 287 -9.27 7.99 -15.32
N ASP A 288 -8.67 7.43 -14.29
CA ASP A 288 -9.20 6.26 -13.59
C ASP A 288 -10.21 6.67 -12.52
N ASP A 289 -11.36 5.99 -12.50
CA ASP A 289 -12.22 6.00 -11.32
C ASP A 289 -11.76 4.90 -10.36
N TRP A 290 -10.98 5.30 -9.35
CA TRP A 290 -10.50 4.37 -8.33
C TRP A 290 -11.62 3.73 -7.51
N ASN A 291 -12.83 4.31 -7.50
CA ASN A 291 -13.98 3.77 -6.78
C ASN A 291 -14.67 2.62 -7.51
N ASP A 292 -14.31 2.36 -8.77
CA ASP A 292 -14.83 1.20 -9.48
C ASP A 292 -14.44 -0.09 -8.73
N ALA A 293 -15.45 -0.87 -8.37
CA ALA A 293 -15.25 -2.11 -7.64
C ALA A 293 -14.67 -3.22 -8.53
N ASP A 294 -14.78 -3.11 -9.85
CA ASP A 294 -14.31 -4.10 -10.81
C ASP A 294 -13.34 -3.48 -11.84
N PRO A 295 -12.08 -3.19 -11.45
CA PRO A 295 -11.09 -2.61 -12.37
C PRO A 295 -10.68 -3.56 -13.52
N GLY A 296 -11.14 -4.81 -13.49
CA GLY A 296 -10.83 -5.84 -14.46
C GLY A 296 -9.33 -6.16 -14.56
N LEU A 297 -8.95 -6.63 -15.74
CA LEU A 297 -7.57 -7.03 -16.06
C LEU A 297 -6.74 -5.92 -16.72
N SER A 298 -7.30 -4.72 -16.89
CA SER A 298 -6.67 -3.58 -17.54
C SER A 298 -5.35 -3.17 -16.86
N ARG A 299 -5.22 -3.43 -15.56
CA ARG A 299 -4.04 -3.15 -14.73
C ARG A 299 -3.06 -4.31 -14.59
N ILE A 300 -3.44 -5.50 -15.03
CA ILE A 300 -2.58 -6.70 -15.01
C ILE A 300 -1.93 -6.89 -16.39
N ARG A 301 -2.74 -6.88 -17.44
CA ARG A 301 -2.34 -7.20 -18.82
C ARG A 301 -1.14 -6.40 -19.34
N PRO A 302 -1.00 -5.09 -19.06
CA PRO A 302 0.14 -4.32 -19.57
C PRO A 302 1.50 -4.81 -19.07
N PHE A 303 1.54 -5.54 -17.95
CA PHE A 303 2.77 -6.01 -17.29
C PHE A 303 3.00 -7.52 -17.45
N LEU A 304 2.36 -8.13 -18.45
CA LEU A 304 2.52 -9.52 -18.84
C LEU A 304 3.11 -9.60 -20.25
N GLU A 305 4.05 -10.52 -20.44
CA GLU A 305 4.49 -11.03 -21.73
C GLU A 305 3.67 -12.25 -22.12
N THR A 306 3.58 -12.53 -23.42
CA THR A 306 3.00 -13.79 -23.90
C THR A 306 4.12 -14.70 -24.39
N LYS A 307 4.28 -15.85 -23.76
CA LYS A 307 5.20 -16.88 -24.21
C LYS A 307 4.44 -18.00 -24.87
N THR A 308 4.81 -18.28 -26.13
CA THR A 308 4.21 -19.36 -26.89
C THR A 308 5.16 -20.56 -26.94
N VAL A 309 4.71 -21.69 -26.40
CA VAL A 309 5.43 -22.96 -26.40
C VAL A 309 4.82 -23.89 -27.44
N TRP A 310 5.69 -24.46 -28.27
CA TRP A 310 5.34 -25.47 -29.26
C TRP A 310 5.84 -26.83 -28.79
N HIS A 311 4.93 -27.76 -28.51
CA HIS A 311 5.27 -29.11 -28.09
C HIS A 311 4.87 -30.11 -29.18
N PRO A 312 5.79 -30.90 -29.74
CA PRO A 312 5.45 -31.89 -30.76
C PRO A 312 4.53 -32.97 -30.18
N ILE A 313 3.60 -33.45 -30.99
CA ILE A 313 2.71 -34.56 -30.67
C ILE A 313 3.18 -35.76 -31.51
N GLY A 314 3.54 -36.85 -30.84
CA GLY A 314 3.80 -38.13 -31.51
C GLY A 314 2.52 -38.61 -32.21
N ARG A 315 2.65 -39.05 -33.46
CA ARG A 315 1.58 -39.78 -34.15
C ARG A 315 1.58 -41.24 -33.75
#